data_AF-A0AA42WV36-F1
#
_entry.id   AF-A0AA42WV36-F1
#
_cell.length_a   1.000
_cell.length_b   1.000
_cell.length_c   1.000
_cell.angle_alpha   90.00
_cell.angle_beta   90.00
_cell.angle_gamma   90.00
#
_symmetry.space_group_name_H-M   'P 1'
#
loop_
_entity.id
_entity.type
_entity.pdbx_description
1 polymer ?
#
loop_
_entity_poly.entity_id
_entity_poly.type
_entity_poly.pdbx_seq_one_letter_code
_entity_poly.pdbx_strand_id
1 'polypeptide(L)'
;MTPIAAFLLLVAVLVIHAGWRGGAPERLAAAAMLLATIATTLTNMQVALAFRDVQWSIVWIDAALFAALLAIALRANRFWPLWVAAIQCLALAAHAARAFDADILPLAYWWIVGKLSYPMLLLLIIGTERHHRRRRQGHRDPPWSLASQ
;
A
#
# COMPACT_ATOMS: atom_id res chain seq x y z
N MET A 1 -14.64 16.85 -2.75
CA MET A 1 -14.39 16.21 -1.43
C MET A 1 -14.88 14.75 -1.35
N THR A 2 -15.79 14.30 -2.22
CA THR A 2 -16.31 12.93 -2.24
C THR A 2 -15.31 11.80 -2.56
N PRO A 3 -14.32 11.93 -3.49
CA PRO A 3 -13.48 10.78 -3.87
C PRO A 3 -12.45 10.41 -2.80
N ILE A 4 -11.90 11.39 -2.07
CA ILE A 4 -10.93 11.15 -0.99
C ILE A 4 -11.60 10.42 0.18
N ALA A 5 -12.78 10.89 0.60
CA ALA A 5 -13.55 10.24 1.66
C ALA A 5 -13.95 8.81 1.29
N ALA A 6 -14.37 8.58 0.04
CA ALA A 6 -14.68 7.24 -0.46
C ALA A 6 -13.46 6.31 -0.45
N PHE A 7 -12.28 6.83 -0.84
CA PHE A 7 -11.04 6.07 -0.79
C PHE A 7 -10.63 5.73 0.65
N LEU A 8 -10.70 6.69 1.58
CA LEU A 8 -10.42 6.45 2.99
C LEU A 8 -11.35 5.40 3.60
N LEU A 9 -12.65 5.48 3.28
CA LEU A 9 -13.63 4.49 3.70
C LEU A 9 -13.29 3.10 3.15
N LEU A 10 -12.92 3.01 1.87
CA LEU A 10 -12.49 1.76 1.25
C LEU A 10 -11.29 1.15 1.99
N VAL A 11 -10.24 1.95 2.25
CA VAL A 11 -9.06 1.48 2.98
C VAL A 11 -9.46 1.03 4.39
N ALA A 12 -10.27 1.80 5.11
CA ALA A 12 -10.73 1.46 6.45
C ALA A 12 -11.51 0.13 6.48
N VAL A 13 -12.44 -0.07 5.52
CA VAL A 13 -13.20 -1.32 5.39
C VAL A 13 -12.26 -2.49 5.11
N LEU A 14 -11.28 -2.33 4.23
CA LEU A 14 -10.31 -3.39 3.91
C LEU A 14 -9.38 -3.71 5.08
N VAL A 15 -9.04 -2.72 5.91
CA VAL A 15 -8.28 -2.92 7.15
C VAL A 15 -9.09 -3.72 8.16
N ILE A 16 -10.35 -3.35 8.38
CA ILE A 16 -11.26 -4.10 9.26
C ILE A 16 -11.41 -5.54 8.75
N HIS A 17 -11.60 -5.69 7.45
CA HIS A 17 -11.71 -6.98 6.78
C HIS A 17 -10.46 -7.86 6.96
N ALA A 18 -9.27 -7.31 6.70
CA ALA A 18 -7.99 -7.98 6.94
C ALA A 18 -7.76 -8.26 8.44
N GLY A 19 -8.24 -7.38 9.31
CA GLY A 19 -8.28 -7.57 10.76
C GLY A 19 -9.06 -8.82 11.16
N TRP A 20 -10.24 -9.03 10.57
CA TRP A 20 -11.10 -10.16 10.92
C TRP A 20 -10.73 -11.47 10.23
N ARG A 21 -10.30 -11.41 8.97
CA ARG A 21 -10.11 -12.60 8.12
C ARG A 21 -8.66 -12.89 7.72
N GLY A 22 -7.75 -11.93 7.90
CA GLY A 22 -6.36 -12.02 7.47
C GLY A 22 -5.43 -12.66 8.52
N GLY A 23 -4.27 -13.09 8.03
CA GLY A 23 -3.15 -13.50 8.88
C GLY A 23 -2.28 -12.31 9.26
N ALA A 24 -1.15 -12.57 9.93
CA ALA A 24 -0.26 -11.50 10.38
C ALA A 24 0.27 -10.60 9.22
N PRO A 25 0.74 -11.13 8.07
CA PRO A 25 1.06 -10.35 6.89
C PRO A 25 -0.08 -9.49 6.34
N GLU A 26 -1.31 -10.02 6.21
CA GLU A 26 -2.45 -9.22 5.72
C GLU A 26 -2.75 -8.06 6.67
N ARG A 27 -2.78 -8.32 7.97
CA ARG A 27 -3.03 -7.32 9.01
C ARG A 27 -1.96 -6.22 9.00
N LEU A 28 -0.69 -6.60 8.93
CA LEU A 28 0.43 -5.65 8.93
C LEU A 28 0.48 -4.83 7.65
N ALA A 29 0.26 -5.45 6.48
CA ALA A 29 0.21 -4.73 5.21
C ALA A 29 -0.97 -3.75 5.17
N ALA A 30 -2.15 -4.17 5.62
CA ALA A 30 -3.32 -3.30 5.73
C ALA A 30 -3.06 -2.10 6.66
N ALA A 31 -2.46 -2.35 7.83
CA ALA A 31 -2.11 -1.29 8.77
C ALA A 31 -1.09 -0.30 8.18
N ALA A 32 -0.04 -0.81 7.51
CA ALA A 32 0.96 0.03 6.86
C ALA A 32 0.34 0.92 5.77
N MET A 33 -0.52 0.35 4.92
CA MET A 33 -1.23 1.09 3.87
C MET A 33 -2.18 2.15 4.45
N LEU A 34 -2.90 1.84 5.54
CA LEU A 34 -3.78 2.79 6.22
C LEU A 34 -2.99 3.96 6.80
N LEU A 35 -1.91 3.68 7.54
CA LEU A 35 -1.07 4.71 8.14
C LEU A 35 -0.47 5.64 7.09
N ALA A 36 0.05 5.08 5.99
CA ALA A 36 0.56 5.86 4.87
C ALA A 36 -0.54 6.72 4.23
N THR A 37 -1.74 6.17 4.04
CA THR A 37 -2.88 6.89 3.47
C THR A 37 -3.32 8.07 4.35
N ILE A 38 -3.36 7.88 5.67
CA ILE A 38 -3.67 8.95 6.63
C ILE A 38 -2.58 10.01 6.58
N ALA A 39 -1.31 9.63 6.65
CA ALA A 39 -0.18 10.56 6.59
C ALA A 39 -0.21 11.40 5.31
N THR A 40 -0.37 10.77 4.14
CA THR A 40 -0.45 11.46 2.84
C THR A 40 -1.66 12.40 2.77
N THR A 41 -2.80 12.00 3.35
CA THR A 41 -4.00 12.85 3.37
C THR A 41 -3.79 14.09 4.22
N LEU A 42 -3.22 13.94 5.43
CA LEU A 42 -2.92 15.04 6.33
C LEU A 42 -1.89 16.01 5.72
N THR A 43 -0.86 15.48 5.06
CA THR A 43 0.14 16.30 4.34
C THR A 43 -0.49 17.10 3.19
N ASN A 44 -1.35 16.48 2.38
CA ASN A 44 -2.01 17.17 1.27
C ASN A 44 -3.02 18.25 1.73
N MET A 45 -3.65 18.08 2.89
CA MET A 45 -4.55 19.10 3.46
C MET A 45 -3.81 20.39 3.84
N GLN A 46 -2.52 20.30 4.14
CA GLN A 46 -1.70 21.44 4.58
C GLN A 46 -1.13 22.26 3.42
N VAL A 47 -1.04 21.70 2.21
CA VAL A 47 -0.36 22.32 1.07
C VAL A 47 -1.33 22.46 -0.12
N ALA A 48 -2.09 23.56 -0.14
CA ALA A 48 -3.20 23.76 -1.08
C ALA A 48 -2.82 23.89 -2.58
N LEU A 49 -1.53 23.88 -2.96
CA LEU A 49 -1.05 24.19 -4.33
C LEU A 49 0.05 23.22 -4.85
N ALA A 50 0.11 22.00 -4.34
CA ALA A 50 1.37 21.24 -4.24
C ALA A 50 1.76 20.27 -5.39
N PHE A 51 1.13 20.32 -6.56
CA PHE A 51 1.51 19.40 -7.66
C PHE A 51 2.47 20.01 -8.69
N ARG A 52 3.00 21.22 -8.45
CA ARG A 52 4.04 21.79 -9.31
C ARG A 52 5.43 21.23 -9.03
N ASP A 53 5.73 20.89 -7.77
CA ASP A 53 7.05 20.42 -7.35
C ASP A 53 6.99 19.06 -6.64
N VAL A 54 8.15 18.40 -6.48
CA VAL A 54 8.27 17.16 -5.70
C VAL A 54 7.97 17.45 -4.23
N GLN A 55 6.92 16.82 -3.70
CA GLN A 55 6.59 16.88 -2.29
C GLN A 55 7.40 15.85 -1.52
N TRP A 56 8.58 16.25 -1.05
CA TRP A 56 9.50 15.37 -0.32
C TRP A 56 8.86 14.69 0.90
N SER A 57 7.88 15.32 1.55
CA SER A 57 7.09 14.70 2.61
C SER A 57 6.35 13.43 2.15
N ILE A 58 5.72 13.48 0.98
CA ILE A 58 5.04 12.31 0.38
C ILE A 58 6.07 11.25 -0.04
N VAL A 59 7.22 11.66 -0.59
CA VAL A 59 8.31 10.74 -0.94
C VAL A 59 8.75 9.92 0.28
N TRP A 60 8.95 10.58 1.43
CA TRP A 60 9.35 9.88 2.66
C TRP A 60 8.26 8.93 3.19
N ILE A 61 6.98 9.31 3.09
CA ILE A 61 5.86 8.44 3.44
C ILE A 61 5.86 7.19 2.55
N ASP A 62 6.00 7.37 1.24
CA ASP A 62 6.02 6.27 0.28
C ASP A 62 7.26 5.38 0.44
N ALA A 63 8.39 5.94 0.84
CA ALA A 63 9.62 5.20 1.14
C ALA A 63 9.49 4.35 2.41
N ALA A 64 8.89 4.91 3.46
CA ALA A 64 8.59 4.18 4.69
C ALA A 64 7.57 3.06 4.43
N LEU A 65 6.53 3.32 3.65
CA LEU A 65 5.56 2.31 3.23
C LEU A 65 6.24 1.20 2.42
N PHE A 66 7.09 1.54 1.46
CA PHE A 66 7.85 0.57 0.67
C PHE A 66 8.71 -0.33 1.58
N ALA A 67 9.49 0.26 2.49
CA ALA A 67 10.33 -0.48 3.42
C ALA A 67 9.50 -1.46 4.27
N ALA A 68 8.35 -1.02 4.78
CA ALA A 68 7.44 -1.87 5.56
C ALA A 68 6.88 -3.02 4.71
N LEU A 69 6.39 -2.74 3.49
CA LEU A 69 5.84 -3.76 2.59
C LEU A 69 6.89 -4.76 2.13
N LEU A 70 8.11 -4.30 1.82
CA LEU A 70 9.23 -5.16 1.46
C LEU A 70 9.63 -6.05 2.64
N ALA A 71 9.72 -5.50 3.85
CA ALA A 71 10.01 -6.24 5.06
C ALA A 71 8.96 -7.33 5.36
N ILE A 72 7.68 -7.07 5.07
CA ILE A 72 6.60 -8.05 5.16
C ILE A 72 6.77 -9.11 4.05
N ALA A 73 6.98 -8.69 2.81
CA ALA A 73 7.09 -9.58 1.65
C ALA A 73 8.21 -10.60 1.79
N LEU A 74 9.38 -10.18 2.29
CA LEU A 74 10.54 -11.06 2.47
C LEU A 74 10.33 -12.11 3.59
N ARG A 75 9.39 -11.88 4.51
CA ARG A 75 9.13 -12.79 5.64
C ARG A 75 7.87 -13.62 5.45
N ALA A 76 6.93 -13.16 4.65
CA ALA A 76 5.61 -13.77 4.52
C ALA A 76 5.66 -15.08 3.73
N ASN A 77 4.95 -16.11 4.18
CA ASN A 77 4.83 -17.39 3.45
C ASN A 77 3.79 -17.33 2.32
N ARG A 78 3.78 -16.22 1.57
CA ARG A 78 2.78 -15.94 0.53
C ARG A 78 3.36 -14.92 -0.44
N PHE A 79 3.04 -15.09 -1.73
CA PHE A 79 3.65 -14.29 -2.79
C PHE A 79 3.00 -12.91 -3.00
N TRP A 80 1.74 -12.73 -2.60
CA TRP A 80 1.00 -11.49 -2.87
C TRP A 80 1.62 -10.20 -2.29
N PRO A 81 2.26 -10.17 -1.11
CA PRO A 81 2.88 -8.96 -0.57
C PRO A 81 4.06 -8.48 -1.41
N LEU A 82 4.75 -9.38 -2.14
CA LEU A 82 5.83 -8.99 -3.04
C LEU A 82 5.31 -8.14 -4.20
N TRP A 83 4.16 -8.49 -4.76
CA TRP A 83 3.49 -7.66 -5.79
C TRP A 83 3.14 -6.27 -5.24
N VAL A 84 2.65 -6.20 -4.01
CA VAL A 84 2.30 -4.92 -3.37
C VAL A 84 3.55 -4.07 -3.13
N ALA A 85 4.66 -4.67 -2.69
CA ALA A 85 5.94 -3.98 -2.56
C ALA A 85 6.47 -3.50 -3.92
N ALA A 86 6.36 -4.30 -4.99
CA ALA A 86 6.78 -3.91 -6.33
C ALA A 86 5.97 -2.73 -6.89
N ILE A 87 4.65 -2.72 -6.65
CA ILE A 87 3.79 -1.59 -7.03
C ILE A 87 4.18 -0.33 -6.25
N GLN A 88 4.46 -0.44 -4.96
CA GLN A 88 4.94 0.69 -4.17
C GLN A 88 6.33 1.18 -4.64
N CYS A 89 7.20 0.27 -5.08
CA CYS A 89 8.48 0.63 -5.70
C CYS A 89 8.27 1.45 -6.98
N LEU A 90 7.26 1.13 -7.79
CA LEU A 90 6.90 1.92 -8.97
C LEU A 90 6.46 3.33 -8.59
N ALA A 91 5.74 3.51 -7.49
CA ALA A 91 5.40 4.85 -6.97
C ALA A 91 6.67 5.64 -6.59
N LEU A 92 7.63 5.00 -5.92
CA LEU A 92 8.95 5.62 -5.65
C LEU A 92 9.73 5.95 -6.92
N ALA A 93 9.67 5.09 -7.94
CA ALA A 93 10.29 5.37 -9.23
C ALA A 93 9.64 6.58 -9.92
N ALA A 94 8.33 6.78 -9.77
CA ALA A 94 7.64 7.96 -10.30
C ALA A 94 8.08 9.25 -9.58
N HIS A 95 8.29 9.20 -8.26
CA HIS A 95 8.90 10.30 -7.49
C HIS A 95 10.31 10.62 -7.98
N ALA A 96 11.14 9.59 -8.16
CA ALA A 96 12.50 9.76 -8.66
C ALA A 96 12.51 10.38 -10.05
N ALA A 97 11.67 9.88 -10.97
CA ALA A 97 11.54 10.43 -12.32
C ALA A 97 11.18 11.92 -12.29
N ARG A 98 10.19 12.31 -11.47
CA ARG A 98 9.78 13.73 -11.31
C ARG A 98 10.87 14.59 -10.67
N ALA A 99 11.71 14.02 -9.81
CA ALA A 99 12.83 14.74 -9.19
C ALA A 99 13.99 14.96 -10.16
N PHE A 100 14.21 14.04 -11.10
CA PHE A 100 15.22 14.19 -12.17
C PHE A 100 14.74 15.08 -13.31
N ASP A 101 13.45 15.00 -13.66
CA ASP A 101 12.86 15.74 -14.77
C ASP A 101 11.59 16.48 -14.30
N ALA A 102 11.76 17.79 -14.08
CA ALA A 102 10.70 18.71 -13.66
C ALA A 102 9.71 19.07 -14.78
N ASP A 103 9.93 18.61 -16.02
CA ASP A 103 9.04 18.83 -17.16
C ASP A 103 8.01 17.69 -17.33
N ILE A 104 8.14 16.58 -16.59
CA ILE A 104 7.15 15.48 -16.58
C ILE A 104 5.75 16.02 -16.28
N LEU A 105 4.77 15.75 -17.13
CA LEU A 105 3.41 16.28 -16.95
C LEU A 105 2.88 16.03 -15.52
N PRO A 106 2.59 17.07 -14.72
CA PRO A 106 2.18 16.93 -13.32
C PRO A 106 0.97 16.02 -13.13
N LEU A 107 0.05 16.03 -14.10
CA LEU A 107 -1.13 15.16 -14.11
C LEU A 107 -0.76 13.67 -14.19
N ALA A 108 0.20 13.31 -15.05
CA ALA A 108 0.63 11.92 -15.19
C ALA A 108 1.32 11.42 -13.91
N TYR A 109 2.18 12.26 -13.32
CA TYR A 109 2.81 11.99 -12.02
C TYR A 109 1.77 11.77 -10.91
N TRP A 110 0.79 12.68 -10.81
CA TRP A 110 -0.29 12.55 -9.82
C TRP A 110 -1.14 11.29 -10.01
N TRP A 111 -1.44 10.93 -11.25
CA TRP A 111 -2.16 9.70 -11.57
C TRP A 111 -1.37 8.46 -11.16
N ILE A 112 -0.09 8.37 -11.49
CA ILE A 112 0.72 7.20 -11.14
C ILE A 112 0.79 7.05 -9.62
N VAL A 113 1.26 8.07 -8.90
CA VAL A 113 1.43 7.98 -7.44
C VAL A 113 0.09 7.72 -6.74
N GLY A 114 -0.99 8.38 -7.15
CA GLY A 114 -2.30 8.24 -6.50
C GLY A 114 -3.06 6.97 -6.87
N LYS A 115 -2.94 6.45 -8.10
CA LYS A 115 -3.76 5.32 -8.58
C LYS A 115 -3.13 3.96 -8.30
N LEU A 116 -1.83 3.88 -8.04
CA LEU A 116 -1.18 2.60 -7.72
C LEU A 116 -1.67 1.96 -6.42
N SER A 117 -2.31 2.72 -5.52
CA SER A 117 -2.93 2.16 -4.32
C SER A 117 -4.12 1.23 -4.61
N TYR A 118 -4.87 1.43 -5.71
CA TYR A 118 -6.02 0.58 -6.03
C TYR A 118 -5.65 -0.89 -6.32
N PRO A 119 -4.68 -1.21 -7.21
CA PRO A 119 -4.26 -2.59 -7.38
C PRO A 119 -3.61 -3.19 -6.12
N MET A 120 -2.96 -2.38 -5.29
CA MET A 120 -2.45 -2.85 -3.99
C MET A 120 -3.59 -3.29 -3.06
N LEU A 121 -4.66 -2.50 -2.96
CA LEU A 121 -5.86 -2.83 -2.18
C LEU A 121 -6.57 -4.08 -2.73
N LEU A 122 -6.61 -4.23 -4.06
CA LEU A 122 -7.14 -5.43 -4.71
C LEU A 122 -6.31 -6.68 -4.34
N LEU A 123 -4.99 -6.58 -4.32
CA LEU A 123 -4.12 -7.68 -3.92
C LEU A 123 -4.28 -8.03 -2.44
N LEU A 124 -4.47 -7.03 -1.57
CA LEU A 124 -4.75 -7.23 -0.15
C LEU A 124 -6.04 -8.03 0.08
N ILE A 125 -7.14 -7.67 -0.60
CA ILE A 125 -8.41 -8.41 -0.46
C ILE A 125 -8.28 -9.84 -1.02
N ILE A 126 -7.65 -10.02 -2.18
CA ILE A 126 -7.42 -11.35 -2.76
C ILE A 126 -6.56 -12.20 -1.82
N GLY A 127 -5.48 -11.63 -1.25
CA GLY A 127 -4.60 -12.29 -0.30
C GLY A 127 -5.35 -12.73 0.96
N THR A 128 -6.18 -11.83 1.50
CA THR A 128 -7.00 -12.07 2.69
C THR A 128 -8.03 -13.17 2.48
N GLU A 129 -8.76 -13.15 1.37
CA GLU A 129 -9.76 -14.19 1.08
C GLU A 129 -9.12 -15.55 0.78
N ARG A 130 -7.97 -15.58 0.11
CA ARG A 130 -7.20 -16.83 -0.08
C ARG A 130 -6.74 -17.42 1.25
N HIS A 131 -6.25 -16.59 2.17
CA HIS A 131 -5.86 -17.02 3.52
C HIS A 131 -7.07 -17.56 4.30
N HIS A 132 -8.15 -16.80 4.35
CA HIS A 132 -9.39 -17.18 5.02
C HIS A 132 -9.96 -18.51 4.49
N ARG A 133 -9.96 -18.70 3.16
CA ARG A 133 -10.39 -19.96 2.53
C ARG A 133 -9.51 -21.15 2.95
N ARG A 134 -8.18 -21.00 2.93
CA ARG A 134 -7.26 -22.06 3.37
C ARG A 134 -7.48 -22.43 4.84
N ARG A 135 -7.68 -21.44 5.71
CA ARG A 135 -7.99 -21.66 7.12
C ARG A 135 -9.31 -22.41 7.32
N ARG A 136 -10.37 -22.06 6.57
CA ARG A 136 -11.65 -22.77 6.62
C ARG A 136 -11.56 -24.23 6.16
N GLN A 137 -10.64 -24.52 5.24
CA GLN A 137 -10.39 -25.87 4.74
C GLN A 137 -9.49 -26.70 5.68
N GLY A 138 -9.06 -26.14 6.82
CA GLY A 138 -8.19 -26.83 7.78
C GLY A 138 -6.73 -26.95 7.33
N HIS A 139 -6.33 -26.28 6.24
CA HIS A 139 -4.95 -26.29 5.78
C HIS A 139 -4.03 -25.56 6.78
N ARG A 140 -2.84 -26.11 7.00
CA ARG A 140 -1.75 -25.38 7.67
C ARG A 140 -1.32 -24.23 6.77
N ASP A 141 -1.58 -23.00 7.21
CA ASP A 141 -1.22 -21.76 6.50
C ASP A 141 -0.38 -20.86 7.41
N PRO A 142 0.89 -21.24 7.70
CA PRO A 142 1.74 -20.49 8.62
C PRO A 142 1.99 -19.09 8.07
N PRO A 143 1.97 -18.05 8.92
CA PRO A 143 2.00 -16.69 8.42
C PRO A 143 3.35 -16.28 7.81
N TRP A 144 4.45 -16.85 8.33
CA TRP A 144 5.83 -16.47 8.04
C TRP A 144 6.62 -17.69 7.56
N SER A 145 7.56 -17.47 6.64
CA SER A 145 8.40 -18.54 6.05
C SER A 145 9.34 -19.22 7.06
N LEU A 146 9.72 -18.51 8.13
CA LEU A 146 10.56 -19.05 9.21
C LEU A 146 9.81 -20.06 10.08
N ALA A 147 8.47 -20.01 10.13
CA ALA A 147 7.65 -20.90 10.94
C ALA A 147 7.17 -22.15 10.19
N SER A 148 7.59 -22.32 8.94
CA SER A 148 7.25 -23.48 8.09
C SER A 148 8.39 -24.49 7.93
N GLN A 149 9.56 -24.24 8.53
CA GLN A 149 10.65 -25.21 8.66
C GLN A 149 10.44 -26.05 9.91
#